data_AF-F5YKR5-F1
#
_entry.id   AF-F5YKR5-F1
#
_cell.length_a   1.000
_cell.length_b   1.000
_cell.length_c   1.000
_cell.angle_alpha   90.00
_cell.angle_beta   90.00
_cell.angle_gamma   90.00
#
_symmetry.space_group_name_H-M   'P 1'
#
loop_
_entity.id
_entity.type
_entity.pdbx_description
1 polymer ?
#
loop_
_entity_poly.entity_id
_entity_poly.type
_entity_poly.pdbx_seq_one_letter_code
_entity_poly.pdbx_strand_id
1 'polypeptide(L)'
;MIQGAALCVFALSVLSCDLPPEADYGKGTLSLQMPGRASPAPDKSGSSSRSLVSKDNLSSLMYRITLTGAENTIVLVAEENQTLMLALEPGKWIIEVLAYDTANVLAGSGTVEIVVTAGEELAAKIPMQMDPDYEVAYAASGSIYIHNEAELRRLAEPWGIPYITDSAVEFILENDIALTQPWTPIGAEDSIFKASFDGRGHTITINGFVNTPTQYLGLFGRTNGGHIKNLALICNLGPSSIPIISDDIQYLGGLVGSADSTIIEGITVLGNIHFSNTGPGSIYLGGIAGENMGAIKQSSFTGVIKGTITGASNSATVGGVAGTSGTGSITLCYVSGTMEVISGGSAIAGGIAGSGSIIDSCYAWVKVNVKGPGQGGYAGGIAGYGDEIRYCYALGDVVAEGLSSAAGGIAGTSSNGVVEGCAAFNTRVSSLSTPGSTHGIVGREDTPGLYVNNYTVSELHLESMILNGNTTRSRSDFTGAANESAYTALLNWGIGFGLDWKWIPGYDYPALSWQTQAAPEP
;
A
#
# COMPACT_ATOMS: atom_id res chain seq x y z
N MET A 1 12.85 -72.67 14.10
CA MET A 1 11.63 -72.11 13.50
C MET A 1 11.83 -70.61 13.38
N ILE A 2 12.26 -70.13 12.23
CA ILE A 2 12.24 -68.69 11.93
C ILE A 2 10.82 -68.45 11.42
N GLN A 3 9.96 -67.84 12.24
CA GLN A 3 8.69 -67.30 11.75
C GLN A 3 9.07 -66.24 10.72
N GLY A 4 8.89 -66.53 9.43
CA GLY A 4 8.91 -65.51 8.41
C GLY A 4 7.73 -64.58 8.70
N ALA A 5 8.02 -63.32 9.05
CA ALA A 5 6.99 -62.31 9.20
C ALA A 5 6.17 -62.27 7.90
N ALA A 6 4.85 -62.41 8.02
CA ALA A 6 3.96 -62.34 6.87
C ALA A 6 3.97 -60.90 6.37
N LEU A 7 4.75 -60.66 5.31
CA LEU A 7 4.80 -59.37 4.63
C LEU A 7 3.44 -59.04 4.00
N CYS A 8 2.93 -57.87 4.31
CA CYS A 8 1.70 -57.34 3.74
C CYS A 8 2.05 -56.53 2.50
N VAL A 9 1.53 -56.93 1.33
CA VAL A 9 1.79 -56.21 0.07
C VAL A 9 0.68 -55.22 -0.20
N PHE A 10 1.10 -54.00 -0.52
CA PHE A 10 0.26 -52.82 -0.72
C PHE A 10 0.63 -52.14 -2.04
N ALA A 11 -0.37 -51.59 -2.73
CA ALA A 11 -0.14 -50.59 -3.77
C ALA A 11 0.01 -49.22 -3.10
N LEU A 12 0.93 -48.37 -3.52
CA LEU A 12 1.10 -47.02 -3.03
C LEU A 12 0.85 -46.10 -4.21
N SER A 13 -0.38 -45.59 -4.31
CA SER A 13 -0.70 -44.57 -5.31
C SER A 13 -0.28 -43.20 -4.79
N VAL A 14 0.67 -42.57 -5.48
CA VAL A 14 1.02 -41.18 -5.28
C VAL A 14 0.11 -40.35 -6.16
N LEU A 15 -1.07 -40.03 -5.65
CA LEU A 15 -1.97 -39.09 -6.32
C LEU A 15 -1.35 -37.70 -6.27
N SER A 16 -1.51 -36.90 -7.33
CA SER A 16 -1.12 -35.49 -7.37
C SER A 16 -1.37 -34.83 -6.01
N CYS A 17 -0.37 -34.13 -5.45
CA CYS A 17 -0.66 -33.32 -4.30
C CYS A 17 -1.60 -32.20 -4.77
N ASP A 18 -2.82 -32.17 -4.23
CA ASP A 18 -3.62 -30.95 -4.24
C ASP A 18 -2.91 -29.98 -3.29
N LEU A 19 -1.78 -29.38 -3.70
CA LEU A 19 -1.34 -28.10 -3.14
C LEU A 19 -2.44 -27.13 -3.58
N PRO A 20 -3.38 -26.78 -2.67
CA PRO A 20 -4.68 -26.29 -3.09
C PRO A 20 -4.51 -24.96 -3.83
N PRO A 21 -5.29 -24.71 -4.89
CA PRO A 21 -5.24 -23.44 -5.59
C PRO A 21 -5.89 -22.28 -4.81
N GLU A 22 -6.47 -22.47 -3.61
CA GLU A 22 -6.92 -21.35 -2.75
C GLU A 22 -7.38 -21.80 -1.33
N ALA A 23 -7.19 -20.87 -0.37
CA ALA A 23 -7.89 -20.65 0.91
C ALA A 23 -7.67 -21.52 2.17
N ASP A 24 -6.91 -22.62 2.14
CA ASP A 24 -6.49 -23.30 3.38
C ASP A 24 -4.96 -23.41 3.46
N TYR A 25 -4.38 -22.63 4.37
CA TYR A 25 -2.95 -22.67 4.66
C TYR A 25 -2.47 -24.10 5.00
N GLY A 26 -1.48 -24.58 4.25
CA GLY A 26 -0.49 -25.54 4.76
C GLY A 26 -0.93 -27.00 4.92
N LYS A 27 -1.94 -27.47 4.18
CA LYS A 27 -2.27 -28.90 4.12
C LYS A 27 -2.71 -29.33 2.72
N GLY A 28 -1.76 -29.61 1.84
CA GLY A 28 -2.07 -30.47 0.69
C GLY A 28 -2.29 -31.90 1.20
N THR A 29 -3.29 -32.65 0.74
CA THR A 29 -3.43 -34.06 1.15
C THR A 29 -2.94 -34.99 0.05
N LEU A 30 -1.80 -35.64 0.25
CA LEU A 30 -1.43 -36.81 -0.55
C LEU A 30 -2.29 -37.99 -0.09
N SER A 31 -3.19 -38.49 -0.94
CA SER A 31 -3.99 -39.67 -0.60
C SER A 31 -3.24 -40.95 -1.00
N LEU A 32 -2.83 -41.74 -0.01
CA LEU A 32 -2.29 -43.08 -0.20
C LEU A 32 -3.46 -44.07 -0.22
N GLN A 33 -3.83 -44.50 -1.42
CA GLN A 33 -4.76 -45.61 -1.60
C GLN A 33 -3.94 -46.89 -1.75
N MET A 34 -4.11 -47.86 -0.84
CA MET A 34 -3.42 -49.15 -0.92
C MET A 34 -4.32 -50.37 -1.20
N PRO A 35 -4.89 -50.49 -2.42
CA PRO A 35 -5.65 -51.69 -2.77
C PRO A 35 -4.74 -52.78 -3.42
N GLY A 36 -4.65 -53.97 -2.81
CA GLY A 36 -4.48 -55.25 -3.55
C GLY A 36 -3.15 -56.05 -3.54
N ARG A 37 -3.27 -57.36 -3.88
CA ARG A 37 -2.25 -58.46 -3.91
C ARG A 37 -1.33 -58.47 -5.16
N ALA A 38 -0.13 -59.06 -5.02
CA ALA A 38 1.06 -58.94 -5.88
C ALA A 38 1.20 -59.87 -7.12
N SER A 39 1.78 -59.35 -8.23
CA SER A 39 2.62 -60.06 -9.24
C SER A 39 3.25 -59.12 -10.31
N PRO A 40 4.27 -59.53 -11.11
CA PRO A 40 5.47 -58.71 -11.43
C PRO A 40 5.59 -58.12 -12.86
N ALA A 41 6.62 -57.27 -13.02
CA ALA A 41 6.91 -56.30 -14.10
C ALA A 41 7.63 -56.84 -15.37
N PRO A 42 7.76 -56.01 -16.43
CA PRO A 42 9.09 -55.82 -17.04
C PRO A 42 9.46 -54.40 -17.57
N ASP A 43 10.74 -54.03 -17.32
CA ASP A 43 11.82 -53.40 -18.13
C ASP A 43 11.66 -52.25 -19.17
N LYS A 44 12.45 -51.18 -18.91
CA LYS A 44 13.47 -50.44 -19.73
C LYS A 44 13.14 -49.32 -20.76
N SER A 45 13.83 -48.18 -20.54
CA SER A 45 14.66 -47.34 -21.47
C SER A 45 14.16 -45.96 -21.98
N GLY A 46 15.08 -44.98 -22.09
CA GLY A 46 14.98 -43.82 -23.01
C GLY A 46 15.20 -42.42 -22.39
N SER A 47 15.65 -41.42 -23.16
CA SER A 47 16.39 -40.23 -22.71
C SER A 47 15.77 -38.85 -23.02
N SER A 48 16.24 -37.82 -22.29
CA SER A 48 16.54 -36.39 -22.66
C SER A 48 15.46 -35.32 -22.96
N SER A 49 15.54 -34.25 -22.14
CA SER A 49 15.56 -32.78 -22.42
C SER A 49 14.29 -31.89 -22.57
N ARG A 50 14.27 -30.86 -21.68
CA ARG A 50 13.92 -29.41 -21.80
C ARG A 50 12.46 -28.91 -22.06
N SER A 51 12.01 -28.06 -21.11
CA SER A 51 11.07 -26.90 -21.19
C SER A 51 9.60 -27.07 -20.77
N LEU A 52 8.97 -26.01 -20.19
CA LEU A 52 7.58 -25.43 -20.32
C LEU A 52 7.19 -24.67 -19.00
N VAL A 53 6.63 -23.45 -18.91
CA VAL A 53 5.43 -22.71 -19.43
C VAL A 53 4.11 -22.99 -18.71
N SER A 54 3.54 -21.91 -18.11
CA SER A 54 2.13 -21.54 -17.79
C SER A 54 1.16 -22.55 -17.15
N LYS A 55 0.00 -22.05 -16.70
CA LYS A 55 -1.01 -22.57 -15.74
C LYS A 55 -1.52 -24.03 -15.90
N ASP A 56 -1.03 -24.78 -16.90
CA ASP A 56 -1.19 -26.24 -17.05
C ASP A 56 0.04 -27.05 -16.55
N ASN A 57 1.07 -26.38 -16.03
CA ASN A 57 2.29 -26.98 -15.51
C ASN A 57 2.56 -26.54 -14.07
N LEU A 58 1.93 -27.21 -13.10
CA LEU A 58 2.72 -27.58 -11.92
C LEU A 58 3.76 -28.56 -12.46
N SER A 59 5.05 -28.26 -12.32
CA SER A 59 6.09 -29.20 -12.71
C SER A 59 5.83 -30.52 -11.97
N SER A 60 5.79 -31.64 -12.70
CA SER A 60 5.58 -32.96 -12.12
C SER A 60 6.49 -33.15 -10.90
N LEU A 61 5.89 -33.29 -9.72
CA LEU A 61 6.64 -33.38 -8.48
C LEU A 61 7.29 -34.76 -8.35
N MET A 62 8.52 -34.74 -7.86
CA MET A 62 9.30 -35.91 -7.49
C MET A 62 9.21 -36.10 -5.99
N TYR A 63 8.66 -37.22 -5.55
CA TYR A 63 8.47 -37.51 -4.14
C TYR A 63 9.57 -38.44 -3.65
N ARG A 64 10.27 -38.03 -2.60
CA ARG A 64 11.11 -38.93 -1.80
C ARG A 64 10.31 -39.37 -0.59
N ILE A 65 10.05 -40.66 -0.49
CA ILE A 65 9.20 -41.26 0.54
C ILE A 65 10.08 -42.14 1.42
N THR A 66 10.15 -41.82 2.71
CA THR A 66 10.87 -42.60 3.73
C THR A 66 9.85 -43.26 4.64
N LEU A 67 9.80 -44.59 4.65
CA LEU A 67 8.98 -45.37 5.57
C LEU A 67 9.89 -45.96 6.65
N THR A 68 9.64 -45.59 7.91
CA THR A 68 10.40 -46.05 9.07
C THR A 68 9.53 -46.94 9.95
N GLY A 69 9.85 -48.23 9.99
CA GLY A 69 9.26 -49.24 10.86
C GLY A 69 10.16 -49.54 12.07
N ALA A 70 9.78 -50.53 12.87
CA ALA A 70 10.52 -50.88 14.09
C ALA A 70 11.91 -51.48 13.82
N GLU A 71 12.06 -52.25 12.74
CA GLU A 71 13.30 -52.98 12.42
C GLU A 71 13.94 -52.57 11.09
N ASN A 72 13.25 -51.75 10.28
CA ASN A 72 13.66 -51.41 8.93
C ASN A 72 13.23 -50.01 8.49
N THR A 73 14.00 -49.46 7.56
CA THR A 73 13.70 -48.19 6.88
C THR A 73 13.74 -48.43 5.38
N ILE A 74 12.71 -47.98 4.67
CA ILE A 74 12.57 -48.10 3.22
C ILE A 74 12.53 -46.69 2.63
N VAL A 75 13.38 -46.42 1.65
CA VAL A 75 13.39 -45.13 0.93
C VAL A 75 13.03 -45.38 -0.52
N LEU A 76 12.06 -44.62 -1.01
CA LEU A 76 11.50 -44.73 -2.35
C LEU A 76 11.54 -43.36 -3.02
N VAL A 77 11.56 -43.39 -4.34
CA VAL A 77 11.33 -42.21 -5.18
C VAL A 77 10.15 -42.53 -6.07
N ALA A 78 9.20 -41.59 -6.13
CA ALA A 78 7.99 -41.72 -6.92
C ALA A 78 7.74 -40.45 -7.73
N GLU A 79 7.25 -40.61 -8.95
CA GLU A 79 6.66 -39.54 -9.75
C GLU A 79 5.20 -39.34 -9.36
N GLU A 80 4.68 -38.16 -9.67
CA GLU A 80 3.25 -37.88 -9.61
C GLU A 80 2.43 -38.89 -10.44
N ASN A 81 1.31 -39.36 -9.89
CA ASN A 81 0.45 -40.40 -10.46
C ASN A 81 1.11 -41.78 -10.61
N GLN A 82 2.28 -42.00 -10.01
CA GLN A 82 2.91 -43.32 -9.98
C GLN A 82 2.27 -44.21 -8.90
N THR A 83 2.07 -45.48 -9.23
CA THR A 83 1.70 -46.51 -8.25
C THR A 83 2.88 -47.44 -8.01
N LEU A 84 3.34 -47.54 -6.77
CA LEU A 84 4.45 -48.42 -6.36
C LEU A 84 3.92 -49.62 -5.57
N MET A 85 4.49 -50.81 -5.75
CA MET A 85 4.13 -51.98 -4.95
C MET A 85 5.14 -52.17 -3.81
N LEU A 86 4.65 -52.27 -2.58
CA LEU A 86 5.48 -52.31 -1.38
C LEU A 86 5.05 -53.43 -0.44
N ALA A 87 6.02 -54.04 0.23
CA ALA A 87 5.79 -55.08 1.22
C ALA A 87 6.22 -54.56 2.60
N LEU A 88 5.26 -54.41 3.54
CA LEU A 88 5.51 -53.93 4.90
C LEU A 88 5.18 -55.01 5.92
N GLU A 89 5.91 -55.00 7.02
CA GLU A 89 5.61 -55.87 8.16
C GLU A 89 4.48 -55.26 9.01
N PRO A 90 3.64 -56.09 9.66
CA PRO A 90 2.63 -55.60 10.59
C PRO A 90 3.27 -54.81 11.74
N GLY A 91 2.72 -53.63 12.05
CA GLY A 91 3.25 -52.75 13.07
C GLY A 91 3.06 -51.27 12.77
N LYS A 92 3.62 -50.42 13.64
CA LYS A 92 3.62 -48.97 13.45
C LYS A 92 4.69 -48.55 12.44
N TRP A 93 4.32 -47.65 11.55
CA TRP A 93 5.22 -47.05 10.57
C TRP A 93 5.05 -45.53 10.56
N ILE A 94 6.17 -44.81 10.48
CA ILE A 94 6.20 -43.37 10.21
C ILE A 94 6.54 -43.20 8.73
N ILE A 95 5.73 -42.44 8.00
CA ILE A 95 5.97 -42.10 6.61
C ILE A 95 6.30 -40.62 6.53
N GLU A 96 7.49 -40.31 6.06
CA GLU A 96 7.94 -38.96 5.72
C GLU A 96 7.98 -38.82 4.20
N VAL A 97 7.41 -37.73 3.69
CA VAL A 97 7.38 -37.42 2.26
C VAL A 97 8.00 -36.05 2.05
N LEU A 98 8.98 -35.98 1.14
CA LEU A 98 9.54 -34.74 0.64
C LEU A 98 9.18 -34.63 -0.84
N ALA A 99 8.48 -33.58 -1.23
CA ALA A 99 8.15 -33.27 -2.62
C ALA A 99 9.20 -32.32 -3.17
N TYR A 100 9.81 -32.68 -4.28
CA TYR A 100 10.79 -31.86 -4.99
C TYR A 100 10.24 -31.50 -6.36
N ASP A 101 10.61 -30.32 -6.84
CA ASP A 101 10.29 -29.93 -8.21
C ASP A 101 11.26 -30.53 -9.23
N THR A 102 11.02 -30.21 -10.50
CA THR A 102 11.87 -30.67 -11.60
C THR A 102 13.30 -30.10 -11.59
N ALA A 103 13.56 -29.07 -10.79
CA ALA A 103 14.89 -28.51 -10.52
C ALA A 103 15.54 -29.11 -9.26
N ASN A 104 14.90 -30.11 -8.63
CA ASN A 104 15.32 -30.75 -7.40
C ASN A 104 15.37 -29.79 -6.19
N VAL A 105 14.52 -28.77 -6.19
CA VAL A 105 14.27 -27.86 -5.06
C VAL A 105 13.14 -28.44 -4.23
N LEU A 106 13.26 -28.39 -2.90
CA LEU A 106 12.23 -28.90 -1.99
C LEU A 106 11.00 -28.00 -2.09
N ALA A 107 9.88 -28.58 -2.55
CA ALA A 107 8.60 -27.89 -2.72
C ALA A 107 7.68 -28.03 -1.50
N GLY A 108 7.83 -29.11 -0.76
CA GLY A 108 7.06 -29.32 0.45
C GLY A 108 7.41 -30.62 1.15
N SER A 109 6.92 -30.77 2.37
CA SER A 109 7.16 -31.93 3.21
C SER A 109 5.91 -32.34 3.99
N GLY A 110 5.78 -33.62 4.33
CA GLY A 110 4.67 -34.13 5.12
C GLY A 110 5.05 -35.38 5.88
N THR A 111 4.40 -35.59 7.03
CA THR A 111 4.65 -36.75 7.89
C THR A 111 3.34 -37.32 8.41
N VAL A 112 3.22 -38.64 8.43
CA VAL A 112 2.08 -39.35 9.04
C VAL A 112 2.53 -40.62 9.77
N GLU A 113 1.84 -40.98 10.85
CA GLU A 113 1.95 -42.30 11.48
C GLU A 113 0.81 -43.20 10.99
N ILE A 114 1.13 -44.42 10.59
CA ILE A 114 0.16 -45.46 10.20
C ILE A 114 0.39 -46.75 10.98
N VAL A 115 -0.64 -47.60 11.06
CA VAL A 115 -0.57 -48.95 11.64
C VAL A 115 -0.91 -49.97 10.56
N VAL A 116 0.03 -50.87 10.27
CA VAL A 116 -0.14 -51.97 9.32
C VAL A 116 -0.64 -53.20 10.06
N THR A 117 -1.81 -53.71 9.68
CA THR A 117 -2.39 -54.96 10.20
C THR A 117 -2.50 -56.00 9.09
N ALA A 118 -2.14 -57.25 9.38
CA ALA A 118 -2.23 -58.32 8.38
C ALA A 118 -3.69 -58.61 7.98
N GLY A 119 -3.98 -58.51 6.68
CA GLY A 119 -5.29 -58.82 6.12
C GLY A 119 -6.28 -57.65 6.10
N GLU A 120 -5.87 -56.46 6.52
CA GLU A 120 -6.67 -55.23 6.46
C GLU A 120 -6.25 -54.34 5.29
N GLU A 121 -7.20 -53.64 4.68
CA GLU A 121 -6.93 -52.62 3.67
C GLU A 121 -6.42 -51.35 4.35
N LEU A 122 -5.31 -50.81 3.85
CA LEU A 122 -4.67 -49.62 4.41
C LEU A 122 -4.97 -48.42 3.51
N ALA A 123 -5.63 -47.39 4.05
CA ALA A 123 -5.85 -46.13 3.37
C ALA A 123 -5.43 -44.99 4.31
N ALA A 124 -4.46 -44.18 3.89
CA ALA A 124 -3.95 -43.07 4.69
C ALA A 124 -3.86 -41.81 3.82
N LYS A 125 -4.01 -40.63 4.41
CA LYS A 125 -3.72 -39.36 3.73
C LYS A 125 -2.60 -38.66 4.47
N ILE A 126 -1.59 -38.18 3.74
CA ILE A 126 -0.45 -37.44 4.30
C ILE A 126 -0.70 -35.95 4.07
N PRO A 127 -0.86 -35.15 5.13
CA PRO A 127 -0.86 -33.70 4.99
C PRO A 127 0.55 -33.21 4.64
N MET A 128 0.67 -32.42 3.58
CA MET A 128 1.86 -31.79 3.06
C MET A 128 1.84 -30.30 3.37
N GLN A 129 2.95 -29.78 3.86
CA GLN A 129 3.24 -28.37 4.06
C GLN A 129 4.17 -27.91 2.94
N MET A 130 3.86 -26.78 2.31
CA MET A 130 4.75 -26.16 1.33
C MET A 130 6.04 -25.70 2.03
N ASP A 131 7.17 -25.90 1.36
CA ASP A 131 8.44 -25.42 1.88
C ASP A 131 8.47 -23.88 1.78
N PRO A 132 8.79 -23.16 2.88
CA PRO A 132 8.76 -21.70 2.90
C PRO A 132 9.82 -21.04 2.00
N ASP A 133 10.85 -21.79 1.61
CA ASP A 133 11.92 -21.35 0.72
C ASP A 133 11.74 -21.86 -0.72
N TYR A 134 10.61 -22.51 -1.03
CA TYR A 134 10.31 -22.99 -2.38
C TYR A 134 9.98 -21.85 -3.34
N GLU A 135 10.78 -21.72 -4.41
CA GLU A 135 10.57 -20.73 -5.47
C GLU A 135 10.35 -21.41 -6.82
N VAL A 136 9.17 -21.21 -7.42
CA VAL A 136 8.86 -21.71 -8.76
C VAL A 136 9.64 -20.87 -9.80
N ALA A 137 10.25 -21.50 -10.80
CA ALA A 137 10.89 -20.78 -11.90
C ALA A 137 9.82 -20.10 -12.80
N TYR A 138 9.77 -18.75 -12.80
CA TYR A 138 8.69 -17.99 -13.43
C TYR A 138 8.93 -17.65 -14.92
N ALA A 139 7.86 -17.78 -15.70
CA ALA A 139 7.76 -17.31 -17.09
C ALA A 139 7.52 -15.79 -17.13
N ALA A 140 8.19 -15.09 -18.04
CA ALA A 140 7.98 -13.67 -18.31
C ALA A 140 6.51 -13.42 -18.71
N SER A 141 5.84 -12.48 -18.02
CA SER A 141 4.39 -12.18 -18.00
C SER A 141 3.52 -13.09 -17.11
N GLY A 142 2.93 -12.50 -16.07
CA GLY A 142 2.00 -13.18 -15.16
C GLY A 142 1.80 -12.46 -13.81
N SER A 143 0.82 -12.94 -13.05
CA SER A 143 0.56 -12.50 -11.67
C SER A 143 1.43 -13.29 -10.68
N ILE A 144 2.03 -12.60 -9.71
CA ILE A 144 2.86 -13.14 -8.62
C ILE A 144 2.14 -12.90 -7.30
N TYR A 145 1.91 -13.95 -6.52
CA TYR A 145 1.16 -13.88 -5.27
C TYR A 145 2.11 -13.73 -4.06
N ILE A 146 1.72 -12.89 -3.12
CA ILE A 146 2.46 -12.56 -1.89
C ILE A 146 1.59 -12.94 -0.70
N HIS A 147 2.08 -13.86 0.13
CA HIS A 147 1.34 -14.46 1.24
C HIS A 147 1.90 -14.06 2.61
N ASN A 148 3.17 -13.66 2.67
CA ASN A 148 3.87 -13.40 3.93
C ASN A 148 4.95 -12.31 3.79
N GLU A 149 5.47 -11.86 4.94
CA GLU A 149 6.50 -10.82 5.01
C GLU A 149 7.78 -11.18 4.23
N ALA A 150 8.21 -12.46 4.24
CA ALA A 150 9.44 -12.88 3.58
C ALA A 150 9.34 -12.72 2.05
N GLU A 151 8.22 -13.16 1.47
CA GLU A 151 7.89 -12.95 0.05
C GLU A 151 7.87 -11.47 -0.30
N LEU A 152 7.21 -10.64 0.53
CA LEU A 152 7.15 -9.20 0.31
C LEU A 152 8.55 -8.55 0.36
N ARG A 153 9.41 -8.96 1.31
CA ARG A 153 10.76 -8.42 1.46
C ARG A 153 11.66 -8.72 0.27
N ARG A 154 11.47 -9.85 -0.44
CA ARG A 154 12.24 -10.18 -1.64
C ARG A 154 12.07 -9.16 -2.77
N LEU A 155 10.93 -8.45 -2.83
CA LEU A 155 10.71 -7.38 -3.82
C LEU A 155 11.62 -6.15 -3.56
N ALA A 156 12.10 -5.97 -2.33
CA ALA A 156 12.89 -4.81 -1.93
C ALA A 156 14.41 -5.05 -1.96
N GLU A 157 14.87 -6.26 -2.28
CA GLU A 157 16.30 -6.57 -2.27
C GLU A 157 17.01 -5.94 -3.49
N PRO A 158 18.25 -5.40 -3.34
CA PRO A 158 19.00 -4.79 -4.44
C PRO A 158 19.33 -5.76 -5.60
N TRP A 159 19.44 -7.05 -5.28
CA TRP A 159 19.56 -8.16 -6.24
C TRP A 159 18.23 -8.93 -6.39
N GLY A 160 17.18 -8.40 -5.76
CA GLY A 160 15.85 -8.96 -5.73
C GLY A 160 15.24 -9.00 -7.11
N ILE A 161 14.39 -10.02 -7.26
CA ILE A 161 13.53 -10.36 -8.38
C ILE A 161 13.56 -9.34 -9.56
N PRO A 162 14.13 -9.67 -10.74
CA PRO A 162 14.22 -8.76 -11.90
C PRO A 162 12.86 -8.24 -12.41
N TYR A 163 11.76 -8.84 -11.94
CA TYR A 163 10.39 -8.59 -12.36
C TYR A 163 9.78 -7.29 -11.84
N ILE A 164 10.32 -6.67 -10.77
CA ILE A 164 9.77 -5.38 -10.32
C ILE A 164 9.89 -4.29 -11.40
N THR A 165 10.82 -4.46 -12.34
CA THR A 165 11.06 -3.55 -13.47
C THR A 165 10.27 -3.91 -14.73
N ASP A 166 9.51 -5.02 -14.73
CA ASP A 166 8.69 -5.47 -15.86
C ASP A 166 7.23 -5.01 -15.69
N SER A 167 6.78 -4.13 -16.58
CA SER A 167 5.40 -3.60 -16.53
C SER A 167 4.33 -4.62 -16.92
N ALA A 168 4.70 -5.80 -17.42
CA ALA A 168 3.77 -6.91 -17.68
C ALA A 168 3.50 -7.80 -16.44
N VAL A 169 4.14 -7.50 -15.31
CA VAL A 169 4.01 -8.27 -14.06
C VAL A 169 3.03 -7.58 -13.12
N GLU A 170 2.21 -8.37 -12.43
CA GLU A 170 1.31 -7.91 -11.36
C GLU A 170 1.61 -8.69 -10.07
N PHE A 171 1.90 -8.00 -8.99
CA PHE A 171 2.00 -8.58 -7.65
C PHE A 171 0.65 -8.51 -6.96
N ILE A 172 0.24 -9.59 -6.29
CA ILE A 172 -1.08 -9.73 -5.67
C ILE A 172 -0.89 -10.14 -4.22
N LEU A 173 -1.43 -9.37 -3.30
CA LEU A 173 -1.42 -9.70 -1.88
C LEU A 173 -2.56 -10.66 -1.53
N GLU A 174 -2.25 -11.73 -0.80
CA GLU A 174 -3.23 -12.75 -0.38
C GLU A 174 -3.59 -12.65 1.11
N ASN A 175 -2.79 -11.93 1.90
CA ASN A 175 -2.98 -11.82 3.34
C ASN A 175 -2.51 -10.48 3.88
N ASP A 176 -3.03 -10.11 5.05
CA ASP A 176 -2.48 -8.99 5.81
C ASP A 176 -1.05 -9.31 6.26
N ILE A 177 -0.15 -8.34 6.13
CA ILE A 177 1.27 -8.48 6.51
C ILE A 177 1.65 -7.42 7.54
N ALA A 178 2.05 -7.87 8.72
CA ALA A 178 2.67 -7.01 9.72
C ALA A 178 4.20 -7.13 9.62
N LEU A 179 4.89 -6.05 9.26
CA LEU A 179 6.35 -6.07 9.16
C LEU A 179 6.98 -6.15 10.55
N THR A 180 7.80 -7.18 10.77
CA THR A 180 8.46 -7.47 12.05
C THR A 180 9.78 -6.72 12.25
N GLN A 181 10.35 -6.17 11.18
CA GLN A 181 11.62 -5.42 11.16
C GLN A 181 11.49 -4.12 10.36
N PRO A 182 12.42 -3.16 10.51
CA PRO A 182 12.45 -1.98 9.64
C PRO A 182 12.41 -2.35 8.16
N TRP A 183 11.72 -1.52 7.39
CA TRP A 183 11.41 -1.77 5.99
C TRP A 183 12.46 -1.18 5.04
N THR A 184 12.81 -1.93 3.99
CA THR A 184 13.56 -1.41 2.85
C THR A 184 12.55 -1.10 1.76
N PRO A 185 12.44 0.14 1.25
CA PRO A 185 11.48 0.48 0.20
C PRO A 185 11.66 -0.36 -1.07
N ILE A 186 10.55 -0.79 -1.69
CA ILE A 186 10.56 -1.46 -3.01
C ILE A 186 10.79 -0.41 -4.09
N GLY A 187 11.85 -0.59 -4.87
CA GLY A 187 12.20 0.31 -5.95
C GLY A 187 13.10 1.47 -5.50
N ALA A 188 14.14 1.74 -6.29
CA ALA A 188 15.17 2.74 -6.05
C ALA A 188 15.61 3.42 -7.37
N GLU A 189 16.54 4.36 -7.30
CA GLU A 189 17.08 5.10 -8.47
C GLU A 189 17.52 4.16 -9.62
N ASP A 190 18.27 3.11 -9.27
CA ASP A 190 18.84 2.15 -10.24
C ASP A 190 17.92 0.94 -10.52
N SER A 191 16.81 0.82 -9.79
CA SER A 191 15.87 -0.31 -9.90
C SER A 191 14.45 0.17 -9.63
N ILE A 192 13.89 0.90 -10.57
CA ILE A 192 12.57 1.53 -10.42
C ILE A 192 11.46 0.48 -10.51
N PHE A 193 10.47 0.53 -9.62
CA PHE A 193 9.29 -0.34 -9.69
C PHE A 193 8.37 0.08 -10.84
N LYS A 194 8.14 -0.81 -11.81
CA LYS A 194 7.29 -0.60 -13.00
C LYS A 194 6.13 -1.60 -13.11
N ALA A 195 6.16 -2.67 -12.32
CA ALA A 195 5.11 -3.67 -12.23
C ALA A 195 3.82 -3.08 -11.62
N SER A 196 2.75 -3.87 -11.59
CA SER A 196 1.52 -3.54 -10.86
C SER A 196 1.48 -4.23 -9.50
N PHE A 197 0.74 -3.68 -8.55
CA PHE A 197 0.54 -4.25 -7.22
C PHE A 197 -0.93 -4.14 -6.81
N ASP A 198 -1.61 -5.26 -6.62
CA ASP A 198 -2.98 -5.34 -6.12
C ASP A 198 -2.98 -5.84 -4.68
N GLY A 199 -3.38 -4.98 -3.74
CA GLY A 199 -3.52 -5.34 -2.34
C GLY A 199 -4.74 -6.21 -2.05
N ARG A 200 -5.71 -6.36 -2.98
CA ARG A 200 -6.99 -7.09 -2.78
C ARG A 200 -7.77 -6.71 -1.51
N GLY A 201 -7.54 -5.52 -0.97
CA GLY A 201 -8.14 -5.03 0.27
C GLY A 201 -7.38 -5.42 1.54
N HIS A 202 -6.25 -6.12 1.44
CA HIS A 202 -5.40 -6.48 2.56
C HIS A 202 -4.60 -5.30 3.10
N THR A 203 -4.05 -5.47 4.30
CA THR A 203 -3.33 -4.45 5.04
C THR A 203 -1.85 -4.79 5.19
N ILE A 204 -0.96 -3.81 4.95
CA ILE A 204 0.45 -3.88 5.34
C ILE A 204 0.73 -2.89 6.47
N THR A 205 1.34 -3.35 7.57
CA THR A 205 1.75 -2.49 8.69
C THR A 205 3.24 -2.19 8.66
N ILE A 206 3.60 -0.90 8.65
CA ILE A 206 4.97 -0.37 8.60
C ILE A 206 5.28 0.41 9.87
N ASN A 207 6.34 0.01 10.59
CA ASN A 207 6.76 0.63 11.85
C ASN A 207 8.10 1.37 11.77
N GLY A 208 8.72 1.45 10.58
CA GLY A 208 9.98 2.14 10.36
C GLY A 208 10.71 1.69 9.11
N PHE A 209 11.75 2.44 8.74
CA PHE A 209 12.61 2.14 7.59
C PHE A 209 14.03 1.77 8.03
N VAL A 210 14.69 0.94 7.22
CA VAL A 210 16.12 0.66 7.38
C VAL A 210 16.90 1.94 7.12
N ASN A 211 17.93 2.20 7.93
CA ASN A 211 18.81 3.35 7.80
C ASN A 211 19.75 3.20 6.59
N THR A 212 19.22 3.41 5.38
CA THR A 212 19.97 3.41 4.12
C THR A 212 20.00 4.82 3.53
N PRO A 213 21.05 5.19 2.76
CA PRO A 213 21.15 6.51 2.13
C PRO A 213 20.21 6.62 0.91
N THR A 214 18.91 6.45 1.13
CA THR A 214 17.86 6.63 0.12
C THR A 214 17.13 7.94 0.35
N GLN A 215 16.79 8.61 -0.75
CA GLN A 215 15.93 9.79 -0.74
C GLN A 215 14.45 9.43 -0.82
N TYR A 216 14.11 8.16 -1.10
CA TYR A 216 12.75 7.74 -1.35
C TYR A 216 12.29 6.75 -0.28
N LEU A 217 11.32 7.19 0.53
CA LEU A 217 10.79 6.44 1.65
C LEU A 217 9.29 6.19 1.45
N GLY A 218 8.88 4.94 1.67
CA GLY A 218 7.52 4.43 1.53
C GLY A 218 7.55 2.90 1.48
N LEU A 219 6.39 2.24 1.39
CA LEU A 219 6.35 0.83 1.00
C LEU A 219 7.12 0.64 -0.32
N PHE A 220 6.88 1.53 -1.27
CA PHE A 220 7.65 1.72 -2.48
C PHE A 220 8.56 2.95 -2.34
N GLY A 221 9.81 2.83 -2.74
CA GLY A 221 10.71 3.98 -2.82
C GLY A 221 10.36 4.79 -4.05
N ARG A 222 10.65 4.25 -5.23
CA ARG A 222 10.39 4.93 -6.50
C ARG A 222 9.67 4.04 -7.50
N THR A 223 8.63 4.59 -8.13
CA THR A 223 7.83 3.91 -9.14
C THR A 223 7.82 4.68 -10.46
N ASN A 224 7.74 3.96 -11.59
CA ASN A 224 7.57 4.56 -12.92
C ASN A 224 6.61 3.71 -13.76
N GLY A 225 5.38 4.20 -13.95
CA GLY A 225 4.30 3.42 -14.54
C GLY A 225 3.68 2.43 -13.54
N GLY A 226 3.01 1.41 -14.07
CA GLY A 226 2.31 0.41 -13.24
C GLY A 226 1.05 0.93 -12.56
N HIS A 227 0.34 0.03 -11.88
CA HIS A 227 -0.87 0.33 -11.13
C HIS A 227 -0.76 -0.25 -9.73
N ILE A 228 -0.78 0.59 -8.69
CA ILE A 228 -0.82 0.19 -7.29
C ILE A 228 -2.23 0.43 -6.78
N LYS A 229 -2.93 -0.63 -6.37
CA LYS A 229 -4.37 -0.55 -6.07
C LYS A 229 -4.81 -1.38 -4.87
N ASN A 230 -5.95 -1.02 -4.29
CA ASN A 230 -6.70 -1.79 -3.29
C ASN A 230 -5.86 -2.22 -2.08
N LEU A 231 -5.07 -1.31 -1.51
CA LEU A 231 -4.17 -1.63 -0.41
C LEU A 231 -4.43 -0.70 0.78
N ALA A 232 -4.52 -1.28 1.97
CA ALA A 232 -4.49 -0.54 3.22
C ALA A 232 -3.06 -0.55 3.80
N LEU A 233 -2.64 0.60 4.35
CA LEU A 233 -1.39 0.74 5.08
C LEU A 233 -1.66 1.25 6.48
N ILE A 234 -0.97 0.67 7.47
CA ILE A 234 -0.88 1.23 8.81
C ILE A 234 0.55 1.72 9.02
N CYS A 235 0.73 3.04 9.08
CA CYS A 235 2.03 3.69 9.26
C CYS A 235 2.16 4.22 10.69
N ASN A 236 3.07 3.63 11.47
CA ASN A 236 3.42 4.12 12.80
C ASN A 236 4.86 4.62 12.79
N LEU A 237 5.08 5.75 12.11
CA LEU A 237 6.42 6.26 11.83
C LEU A 237 6.76 7.38 12.81
N GLY A 238 7.77 7.14 13.65
CA GLY A 238 8.35 8.12 14.56
C GLY A 238 9.61 8.76 13.97
N PRO A 239 10.15 9.83 14.59
CA PRO A 239 11.32 10.51 14.06
C PRO A 239 12.57 9.61 14.00
N SER A 240 12.70 8.67 14.93
CA SER A 240 13.80 7.69 14.95
C SER A 240 13.63 6.55 13.94
N SER A 241 12.45 6.39 13.34
CA SER A 241 12.15 5.35 12.37
C SER A 241 12.14 5.85 10.93
N ILE A 242 12.47 7.13 10.72
CA ILE A 242 12.58 7.80 9.42
C ILE A 242 14.03 8.30 9.28
N PRO A 243 14.88 7.59 8.55
CA PRO A 243 16.26 7.99 8.36
C PRO A 243 16.36 9.14 7.36
N ILE A 244 16.44 10.37 7.85
CA ILE A 244 16.71 11.55 7.03
C ILE A 244 18.22 11.76 6.98
N ILE A 245 18.84 11.39 5.85
CA ILE A 245 20.31 11.30 5.72
C ILE A 245 20.87 12.05 4.49
N SER A 246 20.04 12.85 3.82
CA SER A 246 20.35 13.45 2.52
C SER A 246 20.55 14.96 2.64
N ASP A 247 21.59 15.49 2.00
CA ASP A 247 21.76 16.94 1.78
C ASP A 247 20.76 17.48 0.73
N ASP A 248 20.23 16.59 -0.12
CA ASP A 248 19.19 16.88 -1.11
C ASP A 248 17.76 16.71 -0.54
N ILE A 249 16.76 16.94 -1.39
CA ILE A 249 15.34 16.73 -1.06
C ILE A 249 15.06 15.26 -0.77
N GLN A 250 14.40 15.00 0.36
CA GLN A 250 13.88 13.67 0.68
C GLN A 250 12.38 13.58 0.37
N TYR A 251 11.97 12.46 -0.22
CA TYR A 251 10.60 12.14 -0.59
C TYR A 251 10.08 11.04 0.33
N LEU A 252 9.07 11.37 1.13
CA LEU A 252 8.46 10.46 2.10
C LEU A 252 6.96 10.34 1.83
N GLY A 253 6.53 9.15 1.44
CA GLY A 253 5.12 8.76 1.44
C GLY A 253 4.87 7.62 2.40
N GLY A 254 3.65 7.49 2.93
CA GLY A 254 3.23 6.24 3.58
C GLY A 254 3.30 5.06 2.61
N LEU A 255 2.79 5.27 1.38
CA LEU A 255 2.84 4.28 0.31
C LEU A 255 4.10 4.40 -0.55
N VAL A 256 4.39 5.59 -1.09
CA VAL A 256 5.44 5.75 -2.11
C VAL A 256 6.27 7.01 -1.90
N GLY A 257 7.60 6.90 -2.02
CA GLY A 257 8.49 8.07 -1.99
C GLY A 257 8.22 9.00 -3.18
N SER A 258 8.50 8.53 -4.39
CA SER A 258 8.24 9.26 -5.64
C SER A 258 7.54 8.37 -6.67
N ALA A 259 6.41 8.84 -7.18
CA ALA A 259 5.59 8.14 -8.15
C ALA A 259 5.56 8.87 -9.50
N ASP A 260 6.24 8.32 -10.50
CA ASP A 260 6.26 8.84 -11.87
C ASP A 260 5.29 8.05 -12.76
N SER A 261 4.33 8.72 -13.40
CA SER A 261 3.40 8.06 -14.35
C SER A 261 2.66 6.83 -13.79
N THR A 262 2.71 6.60 -12.46
CA THR A 262 2.08 5.49 -11.75
C THR A 262 0.63 5.87 -11.43
N ILE A 263 -0.27 4.90 -11.57
CA ILE A 263 -1.66 5.04 -11.13
C ILE A 263 -1.75 4.45 -9.72
N ILE A 264 -2.27 5.23 -8.79
CA ILE A 264 -2.48 4.87 -7.38
C ILE A 264 -3.98 4.98 -7.11
N GLU A 265 -4.64 3.87 -6.78
CA GLU A 265 -6.12 3.80 -6.69
C GLU A 265 -6.60 2.99 -5.50
N GLY A 266 -7.62 3.47 -4.77
CA GLY A 266 -8.21 2.67 -3.70
C GLY A 266 -7.25 2.41 -2.54
N ILE A 267 -6.38 3.38 -2.24
CA ILE A 267 -5.40 3.26 -1.15
C ILE A 267 -5.95 3.90 0.12
N THR A 268 -5.79 3.21 1.24
CA THR A 268 -6.12 3.76 2.56
C THR A 268 -4.88 3.74 3.44
N VAL A 269 -4.40 4.91 3.87
CA VAL A 269 -3.29 5.01 4.82
C VAL A 269 -3.82 5.49 6.17
N LEU A 270 -3.53 4.72 7.22
CA LEU A 270 -3.91 5.00 8.59
C LEU A 270 -2.66 5.17 9.45
N GLY A 271 -2.69 6.10 10.40
CA GLY A 271 -1.68 6.21 11.45
C GLY A 271 -0.89 7.51 11.43
N ASN A 272 0.23 7.52 12.15
CA ASN A 272 0.96 8.73 12.46
C ASN A 272 2.31 8.74 11.75
N ILE A 273 2.62 9.86 11.09
CA ILE A 273 3.90 10.10 10.42
C ILE A 273 4.58 11.29 11.08
N HIS A 274 5.54 11.01 11.95
CA HIS A 274 6.30 12.00 12.69
C HIS A 274 7.75 12.02 12.22
N PHE A 275 8.19 13.13 11.63
CA PHE A 275 9.54 13.27 11.09
C PHE A 275 10.34 14.37 11.79
N SER A 276 11.67 14.24 11.81
CA SER A 276 12.55 15.34 12.21
C SER A 276 13.84 15.32 11.44
N ASN A 277 14.27 16.47 10.88
CA ASN A 277 15.58 16.63 10.26
C ASN A 277 16.36 17.75 10.94
N THR A 278 17.53 17.43 11.49
CA THR A 278 18.45 18.45 12.02
C THR A 278 19.61 18.76 11.07
N GLY A 279 19.80 17.95 10.03
CA GLY A 279 20.81 18.16 8.99
C GLY A 279 20.35 19.12 7.89
N PRO A 280 21.19 19.37 6.88
CA PRO A 280 20.74 19.93 5.60
C PRO A 280 19.70 19.01 4.94
N GLY A 281 18.99 19.52 3.94
CA GLY A 281 18.03 18.76 3.16
C GLY A 281 16.58 19.16 3.44
N SER A 282 15.84 19.38 2.36
CA SER A 282 14.40 19.67 2.39
C SER A 282 13.61 18.35 2.35
N ILE A 283 12.32 18.40 2.66
CA ILE A 283 11.46 17.21 2.63
C ILE A 283 10.15 17.48 1.91
N TYR A 284 9.75 16.54 1.06
CA TYR A 284 8.41 16.41 0.53
C TYR A 284 7.74 15.21 1.19
N LEU A 285 6.66 15.47 1.94
CA LEU A 285 5.96 14.45 2.70
C LEU A 285 4.49 14.38 2.30
N GLY A 286 4.05 13.22 1.83
CA GLY A 286 2.63 12.90 1.71
C GLY A 286 2.24 11.77 2.65
N GLY A 287 1.00 11.77 3.13
CA GLY A 287 0.46 10.58 3.79
C GLY A 287 0.44 9.36 2.85
N ILE A 288 0.26 9.58 1.55
CA ILE A 288 0.33 8.53 0.51
C ILE A 288 1.65 8.64 -0.28
N ALA A 289 1.95 9.79 -0.87
CA ALA A 289 3.10 9.96 -1.77
C ALA A 289 3.98 11.16 -1.40
N GLY A 290 5.30 10.99 -1.30
CA GLY A 290 6.20 12.15 -1.15
C GLY A 290 6.11 13.09 -2.35
N GLU A 291 6.26 12.52 -3.55
CA GLU A 291 6.07 13.17 -4.83
C GLU A 291 5.12 12.36 -5.72
N ASN A 292 4.20 13.06 -6.38
CA ASN A 292 3.29 12.54 -7.38
C ASN A 292 3.48 13.25 -8.73
N MET A 293 3.93 12.51 -9.73
CA MET A 293 3.90 12.90 -11.15
C MET A 293 2.98 11.97 -11.97
N GLY A 294 2.23 11.10 -11.31
CA GLY A 294 1.23 10.20 -11.89
C GLY A 294 -0.19 10.62 -11.51
N ALA A 295 -1.03 9.65 -11.17
CA ALA A 295 -2.41 9.88 -10.74
C ALA A 295 -2.69 9.19 -9.41
N ILE A 296 -3.14 9.94 -8.40
CA ILE A 296 -3.68 9.39 -7.16
C ILE A 296 -5.19 9.60 -7.20
N LYS A 297 -5.96 8.51 -7.09
CA LYS A 297 -7.42 8.55 -7.11
C LYS A 297 -8.06 7.67 -6.05
N GLN A 298 -9.26 8.05 -5.62
CA GLN A 298 -10.09 7.23 -4.73
C GLN A 298 -9.33 6.73 -3.48
N SER A 299 -8.51 7.59 -2.91
CA SER A 299 -7.58 7.23 -1.85
C SER A 299 -7.74 8.12 -0.63
N SER A 300 -7.27 7.66 0.53
CA SER A 300 -7.41 8.40 1.77
C SER A 300 -6.23 8.29 2.71
N PHE A 301 -6.04 9.34 3.51
CA PHE A 301 -5.15 9.34 4.66
C PHE A 301 -5.95 9.73 5.91
N THR A 302 -5.75 8.98 7.00
CA THR A 302 -6.28 9.34 8.32
C THR A 302 -5.20 9.23 9.39
N GLY A 303 -4.93 10.34 10.08
CA GLY A 303 -4.05 10.35 11.25
C GLY A 303 -3.28 11.65 11.43
N VAL A 304 -2.12 11.57 12.09
CA VAL A 304 -1.33 12.76 12.46
C VAL A 304 -0.06 12.84 11.63
N ILE A 305 0.15 13.97 10.96
CA ILE A 305 1.43 14.31 10.34
C ILE A 305 2.08 15.41 11.17
N LYS A 306 3.26 15.13 11.71
CA LYS A 306 4.01 16.10 12.51
C LYS A 306 5.46 16.12 12.09
N GLY A 307 6.04 17.29 11.94
CA GLY A 307 7.49 17.31 11.82
C GLY A 307 8.16 18.63 12.04
N THR A 308 9.45 18.53 12.30
CA THR A 308 10.33 19.66 12.55
C THR A 308 11.61 19.48 11.77
N ILE A 309 11.90 20.39 10.85
CA ILE A 309 13.20 20.48 10.20
C ILE A 309 13.91 21.77 10.61
N THR A 310 15.17 21.66 10.99
CA THR A 310 16.00 22.82 11.34
C THR A 310 16.88 23.23 10.17
N GLY A 311 17.43 24.45 10.19
CA GLY A 311 18.25 25.00 9.12
C GLY A 311 17.49 26.07 8.33
N ALA A 312 18.06 27.27 8.24
CA ALA A 312 17.36 28.46 7.73
C ALA A 312 16.96 28.40 6.25
N SER A 313 17.53 27.46 5.49
CA SER A 313 17.24 27.26 4.06
C SER A 313 16.51 25.94 3.77
N ASN A 314 16.31 25.09 4.77
CA ASN A 314 15.63 23.81 4.58
C ASN A 314 14.12 24.06 4.52
N SER A 315 13.43 23.41 3.59
CA SER A 315 11.98 23.57 3.41
C SER A 315 11.23 22.26 3.62
N ALA A 316 10.03 22.33 4.18
CA ALA A 316 9.13 21.19 4.32
C ALA A 316 7.88 21.47 3.50
N THR A 317 7.57 20.59 2.56
CA THR A 317 6.34 20.64 1.76
C THR A 317 5.52 19.39 2.05
N VAL A 318 4.37 19.58 2.70
CA VAL A 318 3.65 18.49 3.37
C VAL A 318 2.19 18.47 2.94
N GLY A 319 1.68 17.30 2.54
CA GLY A 319 0.27 17.09 2.28
C GLY A 319 -0.26 15.80 2.90
N GLY A 320 -1.57 15.73 3.10
CA GLY A 320 -2.20 14.51 3.60
C GLY A 320 -2.18 13.39 2.56
N VAL A 321 -2.32 13.72 1.27
CA VAL A 321 -2.15 12.78 0.16
C VAL A 321 -0.74 12.86 -0.38
N ALA A 322 -0.31 14.04 -0.84
CA ALA A 322 0.98 14.21 -1.50
C ALA A 322 1.80 15.38 -0.93
N GLY A 323 3.11 15.21 -0.77
CA GLY A 323 3.99 16.33 -0.46
C GLY A 323 3.99 17.33 -1.60
N THR A 324 4.41 16.87 -2.78
CA THR A 324 4.26 17.61 -4.04
C THR A 324 3.53 16.77 -5.07
N SER A 325 2.70 17.41 -5.89
CA SER A 325 2.04 16.80 -7.05
C SER A 325 2.35 17.66 -8.27
N GLY A 326 3.59 17.65 -8.76
CA GLY A 326 4.12 18.64 -9.70
C GLY A 326 3.42 18.67 -11.07
N THR A 327 3.33 17.53 -11.77
CA THR A 327 2.53 17.37 -13.00
C THR A 327 1.44 16.32 -12.85
N GLY A 328 1.34 15.72 -11.66
CA GLY A 328 0.38 14.67 -11.36
C GLY A 328 -1.01 15.20 -11.04
N SER A 329 -1.96 14.27 -10.91
CA SER A 329 -3.33 14.59 -10.47
C SER A 329 -3.66 13.89 -9.16
N ILE A 330 -4.47 14.57 -8.35
CA ILE A 330 -5.08 14.01 -7.14
C ILE A 330 -6.59 14.19 -7.28
N THR A 331 -7.34 13.08 -7.33
CA THR A 331 -8.77 13.11 -7.60
C THR A 331 -9.55 12.22 -6.64
N LEU A 332 -10.76 12.62 -6.24
CA LEU A 332 -11.62 11.77 -5.40
C LEU A 332 -10.91 11.28 -4.14
N CYS A 333 -10.08 12.12 -3.52
CA CYS A 333 -9.33 11.76 -2.32
C CYS A 333 -9.83 12.52 -1.09
N TYR A 334 -9.67 11.92 0.08
CA TYR A 334 -9.98 12.62 1.33
C TYR A 334 -8.90 12.44 2.39
N VAL A 335 -8.79 13.42 3.26
CA VAL A 335 -7.85 13.40 4.38
C VAL A 335 -8.56 13.81 5.66
N SER A 336 -8.30 13.08 6.75
CA SER A 336 -8.73 13.46 8.09
C SER A 336 -7.58 13.42 9.09
N GLY A 337 -7.58 14.37 10.03
CA GLY A 337 -6.67 14.38 11.18
C GLY A 337 -5.97 15.71 11.37
N THR A 338 -4.68 15.67 11.74
CA THR A 338 -3.95 16.89 12.12
C THR A 338 -2.59 16.96 11.46
N MET A 339 -2.16 18.19 11.16
CA MET A 339 -0.89 18.48 10.52
C MET A 339 -0.17 19.63 11.23
N GLU A 340 1.02 19.34 11.75
CA GLU A 340 1.88 20.33 12.44
C GLU A 340 3.29 20.31 11.84
N VAL A 341 3.64 21.35 11.09
CA VAL A 341 4.90 21.39 10.33
C VAL A 341 5.72 22.61 10.70
N ILE A 342 6.92 22.39 11.20
CA ILE A 342 7.88 23.43 11.52
C ILE A 342 9.10 23.25 10.62
N SER A 343 9.52 24.31 9.94
CA SER A 343 10.66 24.25 9.03
C SER A 343 11.51 25.50 9.15
N GLY A 344 12.82 25.37 9.37
CA GLY A 344 13.72 26.50 9.53
C GLY A 344 13.70 27.49 8.37
N GLY A 345 13.45 27.04 7.13
CA GLY A 345 13.21 27.85 5.94
C GLY A 345 11.72 28.05 5.69
N SER A 346 11.21 27.48 4.58
CA SER A 346 9.78 27.51 4.23
C SER A 346 9.05 26.31 4.83
N ALA A 347 7.88 26.54 5.44
CA ALA A 347 6.96 25.49 5.86
C ALA A 347 5.70 25.59 5.01
N ILE A 348 5.47 24.61 4.15
CA ILE A 348 4.38 24.57 3.19
C ILE A 348 3.50 23.38 3.52
N ALA A 349 2.21 23.59 3.72
CA ALA A 349 1.31 22.48 3.95
C ALA A 349 -0.11 22.69 3.43
N GLY A 350 -0.73 21.61 2.97
CA GLY A 350 -2.14 21.56 2.65
C GLY A 350 -2.79 20.26 3.08
N GLY A 351 -4.09 20.28 3.38
CA GLY A 351 -4.80 19.08 3.82
C GLY A 351 -4.69 17.93 2.81
N ILE A 352 -4.74 18.21 1.50
CA ILE A 352 -4.55 17.23 0.42
C ILE A 352 -3.10 17.23 -0.08
N ALA A 353 -2.57 18.39 -0.47
CA ALA A 353 -1.24 18.50 -1.07
C ALA A 353 -0.42 19.64 -0.45
N GLY A 354 0.89 19.46 -0.27
CA GLY A 354 1.75 20.58 0.08
C GLY A 354 1.89 21.56 -1.08
N SER A 355 2.20 21.04 -2.27
CA SER A 355 2.18 21.76 -3.55
C SER A 355 1.48 20.87 -4.59
N GLY A 356 0.63 21.42 -5.47
CA GLY A 356 -0.05 20.57 -6.44
C GLY A 356 -0.50 21.25 -7.73
N SER A 357 -0.37 20.53 -8.84
CA SER A 357 -0.83 20.93 -10.17
C SER A 357 -2.32 20.78 -10.35
N ILE A 358 -2.90 19.59 -10.12
CA ILE A 358 -4.33 19.32 -10.32
C ILE A 358 -4.90 18.58 -9.11
N ILE A 359 -5.82 19.23 -8.40
CA ILE A 359 -6.59 18.66 -7.29
C ILE A 359 -8.07 18.82 -7.61
N ASP A 360 -8.77 17.71 -7.82
CA ASP A 360 -10.17 17.72 -8.25
C ASP A 360 -11.03 16.84 -7.35
N SER A 361 -12.19 17.34 -6.95
CA SER A 361 -13.18 16.57 -6.20
C SER A 361 -12.60 15.89 -4.95
N CYS A 362 -11.87 16.66 -4.13
CA CYS A 362 -11.24 16.18 -2.90
C CYS A 362 -11.74 16.95 -1.68
N TYR A 363 -11.61 16.38 -0.47
CA TYR A 363 -11.87 17.14 0.74
C TYR A 363 -10.94 16.83 1.90
N ALA A 364 -10.74 17.83 2.76
CA ALA A 364 -9.84 17.72 3.90
C ALA A 364 -10.52 18.18 5.18
N TRP A 365 -10.62 17.27 6.15
CA TRP A 365 -10.92 17.59 7.53
C TRP A 365 -9.62 17.58 8.32
N VAL A 366 -8.75 18.56 8.05
CA VAL A 366 -7.41 18.59 8.62
C VAL A 366 -7.16 19.91 9.32
N LYS A 367 -6.75 19.86 10.59
CA LYS A 367 -6.15 21.02 11.24
C LYS A 367 -4.73 21.21 10.72
N VAL A 368 -4.50 22.26 9.94
CA VAL A 368 -3.20 22.58 9.34
C VAL A 368 -2.54 23.71 10.12
N ASN A 369 -1.39 23.43 10.73
CA ASN A 369 -0.57 24.42 11.42
C ASN A 369 0.87 24.38 10.90
N VAL A 370 1.33 25.49 10.31
CA VAL A 370 2.69 25.59 9.77
C VAL A 370 3.47 26.74 10.37
N LYS A 371 4.79 26.55 10.54
CA LYS A 371 5.71 27.58 11.03
C LYS A 371 7.02 27.59 10.22
N GLY A 372 7.20 28.62 9.41
CA GLY A 372 8.42 28.85 8.62
C GLY A 372 9.13 30.16 8.98
N PRO A 373 9.93 30.22 10.06
CA PRO A 373 10.53 31.48 10.53
C PRO A 373 11.63 32.04 9.62
N GLY A 374 12.20 31.23 8.71
CA GLY A 374 13.28 31.69 7.82
C GLY A 374 12.78 32.28 6.50
N GLN A 375 11.77 31.67 5.87
CA GLN A 375 11.30 32.07 4.53
C GLN A 375 9.78 32.16 4.38
N GLY A 376 9.02 31.56 5.30
CA GLY A 376 7.58 31.74 5.41
C GLY A 376 6.79 30.46 5.64
N GLY A 377 5.62 30.63 6.25
CA GLY A 377 4.62 29.58 6.42
C GLY A 377 3.50 29.72 5.38
N TYR A 378 3.17 28.65 4.68
CA TYR A 378 2.12 28.62 3.65
C TYR A 378 1.16 27.48 3.98
N ALA A 379 -0.05 27.82 4.45
CA ALA A 379 -1.04 26.83 4.84
C ALA A 379 -2.35 26.99 4.08
N GLY A 380 -2.83 25.91 3.47
CA GLY A 380 -4.17 25.84 2.91
C GLY A 380 -4.97 24.67 3.45
N GLY A 381 -6.29 24.79 3.49
CA GLY A 381 -7.14 23.65 3.85
C GLY A 381 -7.02 22.48 2.85
N ILE A 382 -6.81 22.77 1.57
CA ILE A 382 -6.58 21.78 0.50
C ILE A 382 -5.12 21.75 0.07
N ALA A 383 -4.54 22.91 -0.28
CA ALA A 383 -3.18 22.99 -0.82
C ALA A 383 -2.33 24.08 -0.14
N GLY A 384 -1.06 23.81 0.16
CA GLY A 384 -0.14 24.87 0.59
C GLY A 384 0.12 25.86 -0.54
N TYR A 385 0.60 25.34 -1.67
CA TYR A 385 0.66 25.98 -2.98
C TYR A 385 -0.32 25.29 -3.93
N GLY A 386 -1.29 26.03 -4.46
CA GLY A 386 -2.30 25.52 -5.39
C GLY A 386 -2.18 26.11 -6.79
N ASP A 387 -2.07 25.24 -7.79
CA ASP A 387 -2.19 25.62 -9.21
C ASP A 387 -3.63 25.44 -9.69
N GLU A 388 -4.15 24.21 -9.75
CA GLU A 388 -5.52 23.93 -10.24
C GLU A 388 -6.30 23.15 -9.18
N ILE A 389 -7.22 23.83 -8.48
CA ILE A 389 -8.04 23.25 -7.42
C ILE A 389 -9.50 23.39 -7.81
N ARG A 390 -10.19 22.25 -7.98
CA ARG A 390 -11.60 22.24 -8.39
C ARG A 390 -12.46 21.36 -7.53
N TYR A 391 -13.67 21.84 -7.26
CA TYR A 391 -14.73 21.06 -6.61
C TYR A 391 -14.30 20.46 -5.27
N CYS A 392 -13.45 21.18 -4.53
CA CYS A 392 -12.91 20.72 -3.27
C CYS A 392 -13.53 21.43 -2.08
N TYR A 393 -13.48 20.81 -0.89
CA TYR A 393 -13.86 21.51 0.35
C TYR A 393 -12.98 21.17 1.54
N ALA A 394 -12.78 22.13 2.45
CA ALA A 394 -11.96 21.94 3.65
C ALA A 394 -12.69 22.38 4.91
N LEU A 395 -12.54 21.67 6.02
CA LEU A 395 -13.25 21.96 7.28
C LEU A 395 -12.35 22.35 8.46
N GLY A 396 -11.12 21.84 8.50
CA GLY A 396 -10.25 22.02 9.67
C GLY A 396 -9.61 23.41 9.75
N ASP A 397 -9.16 23.81 10.94
CA ASP A 397 -8.48 25.09 11.13
C ASP A 397 -7.19 25.21 10.31
N VAL A 398 -6.92 26.40 9.76
CA VAL A 398 -5.70 26.71 9.01
C VAL A 398 -4.93 27.83 9.68
N VAL A 399 -3.70 27.55 10.10
CA VAL A 399 -2.81 28.51 10.75
C VAL A 399 -1.44 28.50 10.09
N ALA A 400 -0.98 29.69 9.71
CA ALA A 400 0.37 29.91 9.21
C ALA A 400 1.13 30.91 10.07
N GLU A 401 2.38 30.58 10.37
CA GLU A 401 3.32 31.44 11.09
C GLU A 401 4.64 31.52 10.32
N GLY A 402 5.40 32.61 10.48
CA GLY A 402 6.72 32.74 9.87
C GLY A 402 6.99 34.14 9.35
N LEU A 403 7.92 34.27 8.40
CA LEU A 403 8.13 35.51 7.66
C LEU A 403 7.23 35.54 6.42
N SER A 404 6.40 36.57 6.22
CA SER A 404 5.53 36.66 5.04
C SER A 404 4.57 35.47 4.87
N SER A 405 4.02 34.96 5.97
CA SER A 405 3.19 33.76 5.97
C SER A 405 1.80 33.99 5.37
N ALA A 406 1.27 32.98 4.68
CA ALA A 406 -0.03 33.02 4.01
C ALA A 406 -0.92 31.85 4.46
N ALA A 407 -2.16 32.18 4.84
CA ALA A 407 -3.17 31.20 5.23
C ALA A 407 -4.44 31.37 4.39
N GLY A 408 -4.90 30.30 3.74
CA GLY A 408 -6.17 30.29 3.01
C GLY A 408 -7.04 29.09 3.35
N GLY A 409 -8.36 29.26 3.32
CA GLY A 409 -9.28 28.14 3.60
C GLY A 409 -9.17 27.02 2.57
N ILE A 410 -8.85 27.33 1.31
CA ILE A 410 -8.57 26.35 0.25
C ILE A 410 -7.07 26.26 -0.03
N ALA A 411 -6.42 27.37 -0.39
CA ALA A 411 -5.00 27.40 -0.74
C ALA A 411 -4.22 28.42 0.10
N GLY A 412 -3.04 28.07 0.60
CA GLY A 412 -2.16 29.04 1.25
C GLY A 412 -1.75 30.14 0.28
N THR A 413 -1.31 29.73 -0.89
CA THR A 413 -0.94 30.64 -1.98
C THR A 413 -1.21 30.02 -3.35
N SER A 414 -1.37 30.86 -4.36
CA SER A 414 -1.56 30.45 -5.76
C SER A 414 -0.75 31.35 -6.71
N SER A 415 -0.36 30.78 -7.86
CA SER A 415 0.36 31.49 -8.92
C SER A 415 -0.27 31.17 -10.28
N ASN A 416 -1.04 32.10 -10.84
CA ASN A 416 -1.72 31.91 -12.14
C ASN A 416 -2.63 30.66 -12.15
N GLY A 417 -3.13 30.30 -10.96
CA GLY A 417 -3.91 29.10 -10.74
C GLY A 417 -5.39 29.27 -11.05
N VAL A 418 -6.09 28.15 -11.14
CA VAL A 418 -7.56 28.07 -11.20
C VAL A 418 -8.05 27.52 -9.87
N VAL A 419 -8.87 28.29 -9.16
CA VAL A 419 -9.64 27.76 -8.03
C VAL A 419 -11.11 27.89 -8.38
N GLU A 420 -11.78 26.74 -8.52
CA GLU A 420 -13.13 26.67 -9.06
C GLU A 420 -14.03 25.77 -8.21
N GLY A 421 -15.27 26.21 -7.94
CA GLY A 421 -16.27 25.36 -7.31
C GLY A 421 -15.89 24.91 -5.89
N CYS A 422 -14.99 25.61 -5.21
CA CYS A 422 -14.47 25.18 -3.90
C CYS A 422 -15.23 25.79 -2.73
N ALA A 423 -15.29 25.08 -1.60
CA ALA A 423 -15.94 25.56 -0.38
C ALA A 423 -15.02 25.47 0.84
N ALA A 424 -14.67 26.62 1.41
CA ALA A 424 -13.93 26.71 2.65
C ALA A 424 -14.90 26.67 3.84
N PHE A 425 -15.03 25.50 4.46
CA PHE A 425 -15.79 25.25 5.68
C PHE A 425 -14.99 25.45 6.98
N ASN A 426 -13.77 25.98 6.87
CA ASN A 426 -12.86 26.15 7.99
C ASN A 426 -13.43 27.10 9.06
N THR A 427 -13.37 26.69 10.33
CA THR A 427 -13.75 27.54 11.46
C THR A 427 -12.74 28.65 11.74
N ARG A 428 -11.48 28.48 11.33
CA ARG A 428 -10.44 29.50 11.52
C ARG A 428 -9.43 29.47 10.39
N VAL A 429 -9.09 30.65 9.88
CA VAL A 429 -7.96 30.84 8.95
C VAL A 429 -7.13 32.02 9.44
N SER A 430 -5.84 31.81 9.75
CA SER A 430 -5.03 32.84 10.39
C SER A 430 -3.57 32.81 9.95
N SER A 431 -3.05 33.96 9.52
CA SER A 431 -1.61 34.23 9.41
C SER A 431 -1.15 35.02 10.63
N LEU A 432 -0.11 34.55 11.32
CA LEU A 432 0.43 35.15 12.55
C LEU A 432 1.77 35.86 12.31
N SER A 433 1.95 36.46 11.14
CA SER A 433 3.17 37.16 10.75
C SER A 433 2.96 38.62 10.36
N THR A 434 4.04 39.40 10.38
CA THR A 434 4.09 40.78 9.87
C THR A 434 5.24 40.94 8.88
N PRO A 435 4.98 41.09 7.56
CA PRO A 435 3.66 41.00 6.91
C PRO A 435 3.10 39.57 6.93
N GLY A 436 1.77 39.44 6.84
CA GLY A 436 1.05 38.18 6.79
C GLY A 436 -0.26 38.33 6.03
N SER A 437 -0.62 37.32 5.24
CA SER A 437 -1.78 37.35 4.35
C SER A 437 -2.77 36.26 4.72
N THR A 438 -4.05 36.62 4.78
CA THR A 438 -5.12 35.69 5.19
C THR A 438 -6.36 35.94 4.36
N HIS A 439 -6.99 34.86 3.88
CA HIS A 439 -8.23 34.94 3.12
C HIS A 439 -9.04 33.64 3.23
N GLY A 440 -10.34 33.69 2.98
CA GLY A 440 -11.19 32.50 3.07
C GLY A 440 -10.97 31.47 1.96
N ILE A 441 -10.47 31.87 0.80
CA ILE A 441 -10.16 30.94 -0.31
C ILE A 441 -8.64 30.80 -0.47
N VAL A 442 -7.98 31.82 -1.02
CA VAL A 442 -6.51 31.84 -1.22
C VAL A 442 -5.83 32.91 -0.38
N GLY A 443 -4.89 32.53 0.48
CA GLY A 443 -4.21 33.43 1.41
C GLY A 443 -3.34 34.49 0.73
N ARG A 444 -2.56 34.12 -0.29
CA ARG A 444 -1.73 35.03 -1.10
C ARG A 444 -1.80 34.68 -2.58
N GLU A 445 -1.87 35.70 -3.43
CA GLU A 445 -1.79 35.55 -4.88
C GLU A 445 -0.47 36.14 -5.35
N ASP A 446 0.43 35.30 -5.85
CA ASP A 446 1.71 35.76 -6.40
C ASP A 446 1.53 36.31 -7.82
N THR A 447 0.58 35.75 -8.57
CA THR A 447 0.13 36.24 -9.88
C THR A 447 -1.39 36.02 -10.04
N PRO A 448 -2.11 36.89 -10.79
CA PRO A 448 -3.57 36.79 -10.90
C PRO A 448 -4.03 35.43 -11.46
N GLY A 449 -4.90 34.74 -10.72
CA GLY A 449 -5.53 33.48 -11.12
C GLY A 449 -7.00 33.63 -11.54
N LEU A 450 -7.62 32.52 -11.92
CA LEU A 450 -9.05 32.43 -12.22
C LEU A 450 -9.79 31.85 -11.00
N TYR A 451 -10.71 32.65 -10.44
CA TYR A 451 -11.52 32.28 -9.28
C TYR A 451 -12.99 32.26 -9.66
N VAL A 452 -13.61 31.09 -9.64
CA VAL A 452 -14.99 30.90 -10.11
C VAL A 452 -15.77 30.07 -9.09
N ASN A 453 -16.95 30.53 -8.70
CA ASN A 453 -17.89 29.79 -7.84
C ASN A 453 -17.23 29.22 -6.56
N ASN A 454 -16.48 30.05 -5.83
CA ASN A 454 -15.87 29.67 -4.55
C ASN A 454 -16.63 30.28 -3.39
N TYR A 455 -16.70 29.56 -2.26
CA TYR A 455 -17.59 29.90 -1.14
C TYR A 455 -16.89 29.75 0.22
N THR A 456 -17.28 30.58 1.19
CA THR A 456 -16.80 30.57 2.59
C THR A 456 -17.98 30.56 3.57
N VAL A 457 -17.76 30.15 4.83
CA VAL A 457 -18.82 29.89 5.85
C VAL A 457 -19.50 31.13 6.45
N SER A 458 -19.49 32.31 5.83
CA SER A 458 -19.90 33.51 6.57
C SER A 458 -21.34 33.47 7.13
N GLU A 459 -22.29 32.69 6.60
CA GLU A 459 -23.66 32.61 7.18
C GLU A 459 -24.35 31.23 7.08
N LEU A 460 -23.63 30.14 7.33
CA LEU A 460 -24.21 28.77 7.33
C LEU A 460 -24.43 28.15 8.69
N HIS A 461 -23.57 28.48 9.63
CA HIS A 461 -23.74 28.28 11.06
C HIS A 461 -23.23 29.56 11.71
N LEU A 462 -24.13 30.29 12.37
CA LEU A 462 -23.87 31.59 13.00
C LEU A 462 -22.59 31.54 13.86
N GLU A 463 -21.63 32.43 13.55
CA GLU A 463 -20.59 33.04 14.43
C GLU A 463 -19.08 32.73 14.25
N SER A 464 -18.57 31.76 13.47
CA SER A 464 -17.21 31.23 13.79
C SER A 464 -16.00 31.55 12.90
N MET A 465 -16.10 31.94 11.61
CA MET A 465 -14.89 32.08 10.78
C MET A 465 -14.05 33.32 11.16
N ILE A 466 -12.97 33.11 11.92
CA ILE A 466 -12.05 34.17 12.34
C ILE A 466 -10.93 34.33 11.30
N LEU A 467 -10.90 35.49 10.62
CA LEU A 467 -9.82 35.91 9.72
C LEU A 467 -8.92 36.94 10.41
N ASN A 468 -7.64 36.63 10.59
CA ASN A 468 -6.63 37.55 11.13
C ASN A 468 -5.49 37.76 10.13
N GLY A 469 -5.27 38.98 9.61
CA GLY A 469 -4.22 39.32 8.63
C GLY A 469 -4.53 40.57 7.79
N ASN A 470 -3.60 41.01 6.92
CA ASN A 470 -3.81 42.14 6.01
C ASN A 470 -4.64 41.65 4.80
N THR A 471 -5.95 41.94 4.79
CA THR A 471 -6.90 41.32 3.84
C THR A 471 -6.85 41.93 2.44
N THR A 472 -6.63 41.12 1.41
CA THR A 472 -6.85 41.51 0.00
C THR A 472 -8.05 40.77 -0.59
N ARG A 473 -9.15 41.53 -0.79
CA ARG A 473 -10.33 41.30 -1.65
C ARG A 473 -11.21 40.04 -1.44
N SER A 474 -12.40 40.30 -0.89
CA SER A 474 -13.61 39.46 -0.94
C SER A 474 -14.30 39.49 -2.30
N ARG A 475 -14.87 38.36 -2.73
CA ARG A 475 -16.17 38.37 -3.41
C ARG A 475 -16.96 37.07 -3.23
N SER A 476 -18.27 37.27 -3.00
CA SER A 476 -19.43 36.39 -2.78
C SER A 476 -19.52 35.67 -1.42
N ASP A 477 -20.18 36.35 -0.49
CA ASP A 477 -20.72 35.81 0.76
C ASP A 477 -21.85 34.81 0.48
N PHE A 478 -21.81 33.69 1.19
CA PHE A 478 -22.80 32.63 1.12
C PHE A 478 -23.85 32.86 2.23
N THR A 479 -25.14 32.93 1.87
CA THR A 479 -26.26 33.07 2.81
C THR A 479 -27.30 31.95 2.58
N GLY A 480 -27.28 30.87 3.39
CA GLY A 480 -28.39 29.89 3.41
C GLY A 480 -28.02 28.41 3.68
N ALA A 481 -28.54 27.83 4.78
CA ALA A 481 -28.31 26.47 5.30
C ALA A 481 -27.69 25.39 4.36
N ALA A 482 -26.67 24.67 4.87
CA ALA A 482 -25.89 23.66 4.18
C ALA A 482 -26.79 22.44 4.00
N ASN A 483 -27.48 22.38 2.88
CA ASN A 483 -28.39 21.29 2.55
C ASN A 483 -28.10 20.79 1.12
N GLU A 484 -28.58 19.59 0.83
CA GLU A 484 -28.41 18.90 -0.45
C GLU A 484 -28.72 19.78 -1.67
N SER A 485 -29.73 20.65 -1.56
CA SER A 485 -30.15 21.59 -2.60
C SER A 485 -29.14 22.73 -2.82
N ALA A 486 -28.48 23.19 -1.76
CA ALA A 486 -27.46 24.24 -1.84
C ALA A 486 -26.18 23.75 -2.54
N TYR A 487 -25.71 22.54 -2.22
CA TYR A 487 -24.50 21.98 -2.85
C TYR A 487 -24.73 21.64 -4.34
N THR A 488 -25.87 21.07 -4.68
CA THR A 488 -26.19 20.69 -6.07
C THR A 488 -26.49 21.89 -6.96
N ALA A 489 -27.16 22.94 -6.47
CA ALA A 489 -27.55 24.09 -7.26
C ALA A 489 -26.51 25.24 -7.30
N LEU A 490 -25.74 25.47 -6.23
CA LEU A 490 -24.86 26.65 -6.13
C LEU A 490 -23.37 26.35 -6.38
N LEU A 491 -22.84 25.22 -5.92
CA LEU A 491 -21.44 24.86 -6.22
C LEU A 491 -21.22 24.42 -7.67
N ASN A 492 -22.30 24.28 -8.45
CA ASN A 492 -22.31 23.67 -9.78
C ASN A 492 -21.71 22.26 -9.79
N TRP A 493 -21.65 21.58 -8.63
CA TRP A 493 -21.28 20.16 -8.54
C TRP A 493 -22.36 19.24 -9.14
N GLY A 494 -23.48 19.80 -9.61
CA GLY A 494 -24.61 19.06 -10.17
C GLY A 494 -24.29 18.18 -11.38
N ILE A 495 -23.11 18.29 -12.00
CA ILE A 495 -22.66 17.36 -13.06
C ILE A 495 -22.02 16.08 -12.46
N GLY A 496 -21.48 16.14 -11.23
CA GLY A 496 -20.81 15.03 -10.54
C GLY A 496 -21.52 14.51 -9.27
N PHE A 497 -22.57 15.19 -8.80
CA PHE A 497 -23.33 14.74 -7.63
C PHE A 497 -24.11 13.45 -7.96
N GLY A 498 -23.76 12.33 -7.33
CA GLY A 498 -24.20 10.97 -7.66
C GLY A 498 -23.16 10.12 -8.41
N LEU A 499 -22.13 10.74 -9.01
CA LEU A 499 -20.98 10.05 -9.63
C LEU A 499 -19.75 10.12 -8.71
N ASP A 500 -19.43 11.32 -8.24
CA ASP A 500 -18.24 11.63 -7.44
C ASP A 500 -18.58 11.89 -5.97
N TRP A 501 -19.76 12.47 -5.72
CA TRP A 501 -20.22 12.85 -4.38
C TRP A 501 -21.55 12.19 -4.02
N LYS A 502 -21.77 11.96 -2.72
CA LYS A 502 -23.03 11.47 -2.15
C LYS A 502 -23.28 12.02 -0.75
N TRP A 503 -24.54 12.00 -0.34
CA TRP A 503 -24.91 12.24 1.05
C TRP A 503 -24.90 10.95 1.86
N ILE A 504 -24.37 11.02 3.07
CA ILE A 504 -24.46 9.96 4.07
C ILE A 504 -25.45 10.45 5.13
N PRO A 505 -26.53 9.70 5.43
CA PRO A 505 -27.49 10.10 6.46
C PRO A 505 -26.81 10.37 7.81
N GLY A 506 -27.09 11.55 8.39
CA GLY A 506 -26.51 11.96 9.67
C GLY A 506 -25.15 12.66 9.57
N TYR A 507 -24.66 12.95 8.37
CA TYR A 507 -23.46 13.74 8.14
C TYR A 507 -23.79 15.04 7.39
N ASP A 508 -23.27 16.17 7.89
CA ASP A 508 -23.64 17.51 7.40
C ASP A 508 -22.93 17.92 6.10
N TYR A 509 -21.98 17.10 5.62
CA TYR A 509 -21.17 17.38 4.45
C TYR A 509 -21.23 16.24 3.42
N PRO A 510 -21.03 16.52 2.12
CA PRO A 510 -21.00 15.48 1.10
C PRO A 510 -19.75 14.59 1.24
N ALA A 511 -19.94 13.28 1.16
CA ALA A 511 -18.85 12.30 1.10
C ALA A 511 -18.59 11.88 -0.34
N LEU A 512 -17.43 11.30 -0.62
CA LEU A 512 -17.11 10.77 -1.94
C LEU A 512 -17.92 9.50 -2.21
N SER A 513 -18.26 9.27 -3.48
CA SER A 513 -19.16 8.20 -3.90
C SER A 513 -18.67 6.80 -3.50
N TRP A 514 -17.36 6.58 -3.53
CA TRP A 514 -16.70 5.33 -3.16
C TRP A 514 -16.64 5.09 -1.64
N GLN A 515 -16.84 6.11 -0.80
CA GLN A 515 -16.76 5.95 0.65
C GLN A 515 -17.94 5.16 1.20
N THR A 516 -17.72 4.17 2.07
CA THR A 516 -18.82 3.48 2.75
C THR A 516 -19.30 4.21 4.00
N GLN A 517 -18.45 5.07 4.59
CA GLN A 517 -18.70 5.84 5.79
C GLN A 517 -18.09 7.24 5.66
N ALA A 518 -18.56 8.20 6.46
CA ALA A 518 -17.97 9.54 6.53
C ALA A 518 -16.52 9.46 7.04
N ALA A 519 -15.71 10.45 6.68
CA ALA A 519 -14.38 10.58 7.30
C ALA A 519 -14.53 10.73 8.82
N PRO A 520 -13.66 10.10 9.62
CA PRO A 520 -13.68 10.30 11.07
C PRO A 520 -13.34 11.76 11.40
N GLU A 521 -13.90 12.27 12.49
CA GLU A 521 -13.51 13.62 12.96
C GLU A 521 -12.04 13.63 13.43
N PRO A 522 -11.31 14.76 13.28
CA PRO A 522 -9.88 14.85 13.54
C PRO A 522 -9.41 14.68 14.98
#